data_AF-A0A3N5W6Z2-F1
#
_entry.id   AF-A0A3N5W6Z2-F1
#
_cell.length_a   1.000
_cell.length_b   1.000
_cell.length_c   1.000
_cell.angle_alpha   90.00
_cell.angle_beta   90.00
_cell.angle_gamma   90.00
#
_symmetry.space_group_name_H-M   'P 1'
#
loop_
_entity.id
_entity.type
_entity.pdbx_description
1 polymer ?
#
loop_
_entity_poly.entity_id
_entity_poly.type
_entity_poly.pdbx_seq_one_letter_code
_entity_poly.pdbx_strand_id
1 'polypeptide(L)'
;MKMKNTKFLNLILPFISLSLIYATMLIGVYISSLNRGVTCPDWPLCPNGFAFPPEKFFYEHFHRLVAIVAAIFTGISLIFIRKSFWKLNKLVVIIVTSLIIAQIIMGIFVVTSKFNPIIVAIHLSTAVTIFSLIFVLFRESYIEIKRKNV
;
A
#
# COMPACT_ATOMS: atom_id res chain seq x y z
N MET A 1 -17.20 26.41 -3.50
CA MET A 1 -15.77 26.07 -3.26
C MET A 1 -15.53 24.59 -2.88
N LYS A 2 -16.35 23.95 -2.02
CA LYS A 2 -16.18 22.55 -1.57
C LYS A 2 -16.06 21.47 -2.68
N MET A 3 -16.73 21.62 -3.82
CA MET A 3 -16.76 20.61 -4.90
C MET A 3 -15.50 20.54 -5.77
N LYS A 4 -14.67 21.59 -5.82
CA LYS A 4 -13.41 21.59 -6.60
C LYS A 4 -12.30 20.81 -5.88
N ASN A 5 -12.22 20.95 -4.56
CA ASN A 5 -11.24 20.26 -3.73
C ASN A 5 -11.42 18.73 -3.73
N THR A 6 -12.65 18.24 -3.62
CA THR A 6 -12.90 16.79 -3.54
C THR A 6 -12.48 16.06 -4.82
N LYS A 7 -12.66 16.67 -5.99
CA LYS A 7 -12.21 16.10 -7.27
C LYS A 7 -10.68 16.00 -7.35
N PHE A 8 -9.98 17.06 -6.94
CA PHE A 8 -8.53 17.10 -6.95
C PHE A 8 -7.92 16.09 -5.96
N LEU A 9 -8.52 15.97 -4.77
CA LEU A 9 -8.17 14.95 -3.76
C LEU A 9 -8.34 13.51 -4.29
N ASN A 10 -9.41 13.24 -5.05
CA ASN A 10 -9.63 11.92 -5.66
C ASN A 10 -8.62 11.54 -6.75
N LEU A 11 -7.84 12.50 -7.24
CA LEU A 11 -6.76 12.26 -8.20
C LEU A 11 -5.40 12.13 -7.49
N ILE A 12 -5.10 13.03 -6.55
CA ILE A 12 -3.81 13.06 -5.86
C ILE A 12 -3.64 11.88 -4.90
N LEU A 13 -4.66 11.55 -4.11
CA LEU A 13 -4.53 10.51 -3.09
C LEU A 13 -4.21 9.13 -3.69
N PRO A 14 -4.87 8.67 -4.77
CA PRO A 14 -4.49 7.43 -5.45
C PRO A 14 -3.09 7.50 -6.08
N PHE A 15 -2.68 8.65 -6.63
CA PHE A 15 -1.34 8.82 -7.19
C PHE A 15 -0.24 8.68 -6.14
N ILE A 16 -0.42 9.30 -4.97
CA ILE A 16 0.49 9.14 -3.84
C ILE A 16 0.50 7.69 -3.38
N SER A 17 -0.68 7.07 -3.27
CA SER A 17 -0.80 5.65 -2.88
C SER A 17 -0.05 4.72 -3.84
N LEU A 18 -0.22 4.90 -5.15
CA LEU A 18 0.52 4.14 -6.18
C LEU A 18 2.03 4.29 -6.01
N SER A 19 2.51 5.51 -5.83
CA SER A 19 3.93 5.80 -5.67
C SER A 19 4.51 5.10 -4.44
N LEU A 20 3.80 5.16 -3.30
CA LEU A 20 4.22 4.53 -2.06
C LEU A 20 4.15 3.00 -2.13
N ILE A 21 3.10 2.42 -2.72
CA ILE A 21 2.97 0.97 -2.91
C ILE A 21 4.11 0.47 -3.81
N TYR A 22 4.38 1.17 -4.91
CA TYR A 22 5.49 0.82 -5.81
C TYR A 22 6.84 0.87 -5.11
N ALA A 23 7.13 1.95 -4.38
CA ALA A 23 8.35 2.05 -3.57
C ALA A 23 8.45 0.91 -2.55
N THR A 24 7.35 0.58 -1.87
CA THR A 24 7.30 -0.54 -0.90
C THR A 24 7.64 -1.87 -1.55
N MET A 25 7.09 -2.15 -2.75
CA MET A 25 7.40 -3.36 -3.52
C MET A 25 8.89 -3.42 -3.89
N LEU A 26 9.47 -2.32 -4.38
CA LEU A 26 10.90 -2.27 -4.74
C LEU A 26 11.81 -2.53 -3.53
N ILE A 27 11.51 -1.90 -2.39
CA ILE A 27 12.27 -2.13 -1.15
C ILE A 27 12.13 -3.60 -0.70
N GLY A 28 10.93 -4.18 -0.81
CA GLY A 28 10.70 -5.59 -0.48
C GLY A 28 11.50 -6.56 -1.35
N VAL A 29 11.52 -6.32 -2.68
CA VAL A 29 12.35 -7.08 -3.62
C VAL A 29 13.84 -6.93 -3.29
N TYR A 30 14.28 -5.71 -2.96
CA TYR A 30 15.66 -5.45 -2.55
C TYR A 30 16.05 -6.25 -1.29
N ILE A 31 15.23 -6.22 -0.23
CA ILE A 31 15.46 -7.02 0.99
C ILE A 31 15.54 -8.52 0.68
N SER A 32 14.63 -8.99 -0.19
CA SER A 32 14.60 -10.39 -0.64
C SER A 32 15.87 -10.77 -1.37
N SER A 33 16.36 -9.91 -2.27
CA SER A 33 17.58 -10.15 -3.05
C SER A 33 18.84 -10.24 -2.18
N LEU A 34 18.85 -9.56 -1.03
CA LEU A 34 19.95 -9.60 -0.08
C LEU A 34 19.89 -10.79 0.89
N ASN A 35 18.82 -11.58 0.88
CA ASN A 35 18.55 -12.62 1.90
C ASN A 35 18.61 -12.10 3.35
N ARG A 36 18.24 -10.83 3.56
CA ARG A 36 18.33 -10.13 4.86
C ARG A 36 16.97 -9.92 5.53
N GLY A 37 15.97 -10.74 5.20
CA GLY A 37 14.58 -10.52 5.62
C GLY A 37 14.21 -10.91 7.07
N VAL A 38 15.17 -11.38 7.86
CA VAL A 38 14.97 -11.92 9.22
C VAL A 38 15.81 -11.23 10.29
N THR A 39 16.43 -10.11 9.94
CA THR A 39 17.31 -9.37 10.86
C THR A 39 16.49 -8.68 11.93
N CYS A 40 15.29 -8.21 11.58
CA CYS A 40 14.29 -7.67 12.51
C CYS A 40 13.21 -8.73 12.85
N PRO A 41 13.34 -9.44 14.00
CA PRO A 41 12.46 -10.56 14.35
C PRO A 41 11.07 -10.12 14.84
N ASP A 42 10.98 -8.94 15.44
CA ASP A 42 9.73 -8.42 16.00
C ASP A 42 8.82 -7.90 14.90
N TRP A 43 7.52 -7.81 15.19
CA TRP A 43 6.50 -7.23 14.32
C TRP A 43 5.41 -6.58 15.21
N PRO A 44 4.83 -5.42 14.85
CA PRO A 44 4.98 -4.67 13.59
C PRO A 44 6.23 -3.79 13.53
N LEU A 45 6.77 -3.39 14.67
CA LEU A 45 8.02 -2.63 14.74
C LEU A 45 9.20 -3.57 14.98
N CYS A 46 10.39 -3.06 14.69
CA CYS A 46 11.64 -3.69 15.11
C CYS A 46 11.92 -3.35 16.58
N PRO A 47 12.90 -4.02 17.24
CA PRO A 47 13.19 -3.78 18.66
C PRO A 47 13.45 -2.31 19.04
N ASN A 48 13.85 -1.46 18.08
CA ASN A 48 14.05 -0.01 18.24
C ASN A 48 12.76 0.82 18.23
N GLY A 49 11.58 0.22 18.10
CA GLY A 49 10.32 0.95 18.04
C GLY A 49 10.28 1.91 16.84
N PHE A 50 9.96 3.19 17.09
CA PHE A 50 9.97 4.27 16.08
C PHE A 50 11.27 5.10 16.08
N ALA A 51 12.26 4.76 16.91
CA ALA A 51 13.53 5.45 16.89
C ALA A 51 14.29 5.16 15.58
N PHE A 52 15.25 6.02 15.22
CA PHE A 52 16.09 5.81 14.05
C PHE A 52 16.73 4.41 14.10
N PRO A 53 16.50 3.54 13.10
CA PRO A 53 16.94 2.15 13.18
C PRO A 53 18.46 2.05 13.05
N PRO A 54 19.13 1.16 13.81
CA PRO A 54 20.52 0.83 13.56
C PRO A 54 20.67 0.18 12.18
N GLU A 55 21.87 0.23 11.59
CA GLU A 55 22.14 -0.35 10.26
C GLU A 55 21.64 -1.79 10.11
N LYS A 56 21.73 -2.56 11.21
CA LYS A 56 21.27 -3.95 11.29
C LYS A 56 19.79 -4.13 10.91
N PHE A 57 18.90 -3.21 11.29
CA PHE A 57 17.44 -3.33 11.03
C PHE A 57 16.95 -2.31 10.01
N PHE A 58 17.85 -1.51 9.45
CA PHE A 58 17.51 -0.32 8.68
C PHE A 58 16.54 -0.63 7.54
N TYR A 59 16.84 -1.64 6.72
CA TYR A 59 16.04 -1.95 5.54
C TYR A 59 14.67 -2.50 5.89
N GLU A 60 14.55 -3.46 6.81
CA GLU A 60 13.23 -4.00 7.17
C GLU A 60 12.39 -2.98 7.91
N HIS A 61 13.00 -2.19 8.80
CA HIS A 61 12.32 -1.09 9.49
C HIS A 61 11.80 -0.05 8.48
N PHE A 62 12.65 0.37 7.54
CA PHE A 62 12.28 1.33 6.51
C PHE A 62 11.16 0.79 5.60
N HIS A 63 11.25 -0.46 5.14
CA HIS A 63 10.18 -1.11 4.37
C HIS A 63 8.83 -1.06 5.11
N ARG A 64 8.81 -1.42 6.40
CA ARG A 64 7.59 -1.44 7.22
C ARG A 64 7.04 -0.04 7.44
N LEU A 65 7.89 0.96 7.66
CA LEU A 65 7.46 2.36 7.79
C LEU A 65 6.79 2.84 6.50
N VAL A 66 7.42 2.62 5.35
CA VAL A 66 6.85 3.00 4.05
C VAL A 66 5.54 2.25 3.79
N ALA A 67 5.45 0.96 4.15
CA ALA A 67 4.24 0.16 4.03
C ALA A 67 3.07 0.70 4.88
N ILE A 68 3.34 1.13 6.12
CA ILE A 68 2.33 1.77 6.99
C ILE A 68 1.81 3.06 6.35
N VAL A 69 2.72 3.91 5.86
CA VAL A 69 2.34 5.17 5.19
C VAL A 69 1.52 4.88 3.93
N ALA A 70 1.93 3.89 3.12
CA ALA A 70 1.18 3.43 1.94
C ALA A 70 -0.25 2.99 2.31
N ALA A 71 -0.40 2.18 3.37
CA ALA A 71 -1.71 1.71 3.83
C ALA A 71 -2.62 2.86 4.28
N ILE A 72 -2.08 3.86 4.99
CA ILE A 72 -2.82 5.06 5.43
C ILE A 72 -3.32 5.85 4.22
N PHE A 73 -2.44 6.20 3.28
CA PHE A 73 -2.84 6.96 2.08
C PHE A 73 -3.85 6.18 1.22
N THR A 74 -3.69 4.87 1.12
CA THR A 74 -4.64 4.01 0.41
C THR A 74 -6.01 4.02 1.10
N GLY A 75 -6.05 3.85 2.43
CA GLY A 75 -7.29 3.90 3.21
C GLY A 75 -8.02 5.25 3.06
N ILE A 76 -7.28 6.37 3.13
CA ILE A 76 -7.84 7.71 2.91
C ILE A 76 -8.39 7.83 1.48
N SER A 77 -7.67 7.34 0.47
CA SER A 77 -8.13 7.31 -0.93
C SER A 77 -9.49 6.62 -1.06
N LEU A 78 -9.65 5.44 -0.45
CA LEU A 78 -10.90 4.67 -0.49
C LEU A 78 -12.08 5.42 0.16
N ILE A 79 -11.85 6.14 1.26
CA ILE A 79 -12.88 6.93 1.96
C ILE A 79 -13.37 8.08 1.08
N PHE A 80 -12.47 8.81 0.44
CA PHE A 80 -12.81 9.96 -0.42
C PHE A 80 -13.51 9.51 -1.72
N ILE A 81 -13.02 8.44 -2.34
CA ILE A 81 -13.62 7.86 -3.55
C ILE A 81 -15.03 7.36 -3.30
N ARG A 82 -15.27 6.68 -2.17
CA ARG A 82 -16.61 6.21 -1.79
C ARG A 82 -17.64 7.35 -1.73
N LYS A 83 -17.23 8.53 -1.27
CA LYS A 83 -18.11 9.71 -1.17
C LYS A 83 -18.42 10.34 -2.54
N SER A 84 -17.55 10.14 -3.53
CA SER A 84 -17.65 10.78 -4.85
C SER A 84 -18.35 9.92 -5.90
N PHE A 85 -18.17 8.60 -5.86
CA PHE A 85 -18.64 7.66 -6.89
C PHE A 85 -19.56 6.59 -6.29
N TRP A 86 -20.82 6.95 -6.03
CA TRP A 86 -21.74 6.10 -5.26
C TRP A 86 -22.14 4.79 -5.96
N LYS A 87 -22.10 4.72 -7.31
CA LYS A 87 -22.55 3.54 -8.07
C LYS A 87 -21.45 2.53 -8.43
N LEU A 88 -20.17 2.92 -8.47
CA LEU A 88 -19.08 2.06 -8.96
C LEU A 88 -18.32 1.28 -7.85
N ASN A 89 -18.35 1.75 -6.60
CA ASN A 89 -17.18 1.54 -5.72
C ASN A 89 -17.40 0.88 -4.36
N LYS A 90 -18.58 0.35 -4.01
CA LYS A 90 -18.73 -0.34 -2.71
C LYS A 90 -17.98 -1.68 -2.70
N LEU A 91 -18.11 -2.46 -3.78
CA LEU A 91 -17.42 -3.75 -3.92
C LEU A 91 -15.91 -3.56 -4.02
N VAL A 92 -15.43 -2.62 -4.84
CA VAL A 92 -13.99 -2.30 -4.95
C VAL A 92 -13.41 -1.87 -3.60
N VAL A 93 -14.10 -0.98 -2.87
CA VAL A 93 -13.65 -0.56 -1.53
C VAL A 93 -13.59 -1.76 -0.58
N ILE A 94 -14.57 -2.67 -0.61
CA ILE A 94 -14.56 -3.88 0.21
C ILE A 94 -13.37 -4.77 -0.17
N ILE A 95 -13.20 -5.08 -1.46
CA ILE A 95 -12.11 -5.93 -1.96
C ILE A 95 -10.75 -5.35 -1.59
N VAL A 96 -10.50 -4.07 -1.87
CA VAL A 96 -9.19 -3.45 -1.57
C VAL A 96 -8.96 -3.41 -0.06
N THR A 97 -9.97 -3.09 0.75
CA THR A 97 -9.82 -3.11 2.21
C THR A 97 -9.49 -4.51 2.72
N SER A 98 -10.17 -5.54 2.22
CA SER A 98 -9.87 -6.94 2.55
C SER A 98 -8.46 -7.34 2.12
N LEU A 99 -8.01 -6.92 0.94
CA LEU A 99 -6.66 -7.19 0.45
C LEU A 99 -5.58 -6.48 1.29
N ILE A 100 -5.81 -5.26 1.77
CA ILE A 100 -4.87 -4.57 2.67
C ILE A 100 -4.73 -5.36 3.99
N ILE A 101 -5.84 -5.83 4.55
CA ILE A 101 -5.81 -6.68 5.76
C ILE A 101 -5.03 -7.96 5.48
N ALA A 102 -5.30 -8.62 4.35
CA ALA A 102 -4.56 -9.81 3.93
C ALA A 102 -3.06 -9.53 3.73
N GLN A 103 -2.69 -8.36 3.18
CA GLN A 103 -1.30 -7.95 2.99
C GLN A 103 -0.55 -7.83 4.31
N ILE A 104 -1.18 -7.24 5.33
CA ILE A 104 -0.62 -7.09 6.69
C ILE A 104 -0.38 -8.49 7.30
N ILE A 105 -1.38 -9.37 7.21
CA ILE A 105 -1.27 -10.76 7.70
C ILE A 105 -0.16 -11.52 6.96
N MET A 106 -0.11 -11.42 5.64
CA MET A 106 0.95 -12.03 4.84
C MET A 106 2.34 -11.48 5.21
N GLY A 107 2.44 -10.20 5.56
CA GLY A 107 3.69 -9.62 6.06
C GLY A 107 4.18 -10.28 7.35
N ILE A 108 3.27 -10.64 8.25
CA ILE A 108 3.60 -11.44 9.45
C ILE A 108 4.12 -12.82 9.03
N PHE A 109 3.43 -13.50 8.11
CA PHE A 109 3.85 -14.82 7.64
C PHE A 109 5.21 -14.81 6.94
N VAL A 110 5.55 -13.76 6.20
CA VAL A 110 6.89 -13.62 5.61
C VAL A 110 7.98 -13.65 6.69
N VAL A 111 7.76 -12.96 7.82
CA VAL A 111 8.73 -12.94 8.94
C VAL A 111 8.76 -14.29 9.66
N THR A 112 7.60 -14.83 10.06
CA THR A 112 7.53 -16.06 10.86
C THR A 112 7.94 -17.31 10.10
N SER A 113 7.78 -17.32 8.77
CA SER A 113 8.26 -18.39 7.89
C SER A 113 9.74 -18.30 7.55
N LYS A 114 10.48 -17.37 8.16
CA LYS A 114 11.89 -17.08 7.86
C LYS A 114 12.10 -16.80 6.37
N PHE A 115 11.23 -15.98 5.78
CA PHE A 115 11.36 -15.53 4.40
C PHE A 115 11.22 -16.65 3.36
N ASN A 116 10.30 -17.61 3.59
CA ASN A 116 10.02 -18.65 2.60
C ASN A 116 9.64 -18.02 1.24
N PRO A 117 10.31 -18.38 0.13
CA PRO A 117 10.15 -17.71 -1.17
C PRO A 117 8.73 -17.82 -1.73
N ILE A 118 8.00 -18.90 -1.42
CA ILE A 118 6.60 -19.07 -1.85
C ILE A 118 5.71 -18.04 -1.14
N ILE A 119 5.90 -17.87 0.17
CA ILE A 119 5.13 -16.91 0.97
C ILE A 119 5.46 -15.47 0.55
N VAL A 120 6.73 -15.17 0.27
CA VAL A 120 7.17 -13.88 -0.27
C VAL A 120 6.54 -13.61 -1.64
N ALA A 121 6.48 -14.61 -2.53
CA ALA A 121 5.85 -14.48 -3.83
C ALA A 121 4.34 -14.22 -3.73
N ILE A 122 3.65 -14.92 -2.82
CA ILE A 122 2.22 -14.67 -2.55
C ILE A 122 2.02 -13.27 -1.98
N HIS A 123 2.86 -12.83 -1.05
CA HIS A 123 2.81 -11.48 -0.49
C HIS A 123 3.02 -10.40 -1.57
N LEU A 124 3.95 -10.62 -2.51
CA LEU A 124 4.16 -9.70 -3.63
C LEU A 124 2.98 -9.71 -4.60
N SER A 125 2.40 -10.88 -4.91
CA SER A 125 1.26 -10.96 -5.84
C SER A 125 0.02 -10.26 -5.31
N THR A 126 -0.24 -10.33 -4.00
CA THR A 126 -1.31 -9.56 -3.36
C THR A 126 -1.03 -8.06 -3.39
N ALA A 127 0.23 -7.63 -3.22
CA ALA A 127 0.63 -6.22 -3.37
C ALA A 127 0.38 -5.69 -4.79
N VAL A 128 0.77 -6.46 -5.81
CA VAL A 128 0.55 -6.12 -7.23
C VAL A 128 -0.96 -6.04 -7.54
N THR A 129 -1.77 -6.91 -6.95
CA THR A 129 -3.23 -6.86 -7.08
C THR A 129 -3.80 -5.56 -6.49
N ILE A 130 -3.36 -5.16 -5.29
CA ILE A 130 -3.75 -3.88 -4.68
C ILE A 130 -3.32 -2.71 -5.57
N PHE A 131 -2.07 -2.69 -6.02
CA PHE A 131 -1.55 -1.65 -6.92
C PHE A 131 -2.42 -1.50 -8.17
N SER A 132 -2.76 -2.61 -8.81
CA SER A 132 -3.58 -2.64 -10.03
C SER A 132 -4.99 -2.07 -9.78
N LEU A 133 -5.62 -2.41 -8.66
CA LEU A 133 -6.93 -1.87 -8.29
C LEU A 133 -6.88 -0.37 -8.00
N ILE A 134 -5.84 0.11 -7.31
CA ILE A 134 -5.65 1.56 -7.09
C ILE A 134 -5.38 2.28 -8.41
N PHE A 135 -4.68 1.65 -9.35
CA PHE A 135 -4.45 2.24 -10.67
C PHE A 135 -5.76 2.42 -11.45
N VAL A 136 -6.65 1.42 -11.41
CA VAL A 136 -8.01 1.55 -11.99
C VAL A 136 -8.75 2.70 -11.33
N LEU A 137 -8.72 2.83 -10.00
CA LEU A 137 -9.36 3.95 -9.30
C LEU A 137 -8.78 5.32 -9.71
N PHE A 138 -7.46 5.42 -9.86
CA PHE A 138 -6.80 6.64 -10.35
C PHE A 138 -7.27 7.00 -11.76
N ARG A 139 -7.32 6.02 -12.68
CA ARG A 139 -7.80 6.20 -14.05
C ARG A 139 -9.25 6.69 -14.09
N GLU A 140 -10.15 6.06 -13.34
CA GLU A 140 -11.56 6.46 -13.28
C GLU A 140 -11.72 7.89 -12.73
N SER A 141 -10.97 8.25 -11.69
CA SER A 141 -10.92 9.61 -11.17
C SER A 141 -10.46 10.63 -12.23
N TYR A 142 -9.42 10.28 -13.01
CA TYR A 142 -8.91 11.14 -14.07
C TYR A 142 -9.93 11.34 -15.20
N ILE A 143 -10.57 10.26 -15.66
CA ILE A 143 -11.59 10.31 -16.72
C ILE A 143 -12.79 11.16 -16.29
N GLU A 144 -13.27 10.99 -15.07
CA GLU A 144 -14.39 11.78 -14.55
C GLU A 144 -14.08 13.28 -14.49
N ILE A 145 -12.85 13.65 -14.10
CA ILE A 145 -12.41 15.05 -14.10
C ILE A 145 -12.41 15.60 -15.53
N LYS A 146 -11.85 14.85 -16.48
CA LYS A 146 -11.78 15.25 -17.90
C LYS A 146 -13.18 15.42 -18.51
N ARG A 147 -14.08 14.46 -18.31
CA ARG A 147 -15.46 14.48 -18.83
C ARG A 147 -16.28 15.69 -18.37
N LYS A 148 -15.98 16.24 -17.20
CA LYS A 148 -16.69 17.40 -16.62
C LYS A 148 -16.05 18.75 -16.95
N ASN A 149 -14.90 18.76 -17.62
CA ASN A 149 -14.20 19.97 -18.06
C ASN A 149 -14.34 20.20 -19.58
N VAL A 150 -14.96 19.26 -20.30
CA VAL A 150 -15.47 19.42 -21.67
C VAL A 150 -16.94 19.78 -21.58
#